data_AF-A0A520JZ71-F1
#
_entry.id   AF-A0A520JZ71-F1
#
_cell.length_a   1.000
_cell.length_b   1.000
_cell.length_c   1.000
_cell.angle_alpha   90.00
_cell.angle_beta   90.00
_cell.angle_gamma   90.00
#
_symmetry.space_group_name_H-M   'P 1'
#
loop_
_entity.id
_entity.type
_entity.pdbx_description
1 polymer ?
#
loop_
_entity_poly.entity_id
_entity_poly.type
_entity_poly.pdbx_seq_one_letter_code
_entity_poly.pdbx_strand_id
1 'polypeptide(L)'
;MGNGGRMLENNDIGLSSRNLKKKQMLGLLTVVVVLLVFAASTPSAAAGTITGDRTISPACVNAGDTLRVTVDVTITDEVYGPVLNESIPAGWNVTVIDDDGAMCNVDKTTWLWSGVQTGTKTVSYNVTIPVDTASGNYSMRGIVLATISGETGGPEIVGPYVVIGDGEVTVIGSETATLIDVVATLRTAVSGGYNETADINGDGNVTSLDVLMILQKVVGVD
;
A
#
# COMPACT_ATOMS: atom_id res chain seq x y z
N MET A 1 -53.82 60.48 -19.89
CA MET A 1 -52.37 60.76 -19.80
C MET A 1 -51.73 59.77 -18.82
N GLY A 2 -50.60 59.15 -19.20
CA GLY A 2 -49.64 58.48 -18.31
C GLY A 2 -49.99 57.03 -17.94
N ASN A 3 -49.70 56.00 -18.75
CA ASN A 3 -48.39 55.38 -19.03
C ASN A 3 -47.88 54.48 -17.89
N GLY A 4 -47.44 53.26 -18.24
CA GLY A 4 -46.52 52.46 -17.42
C GLY A 4 -46.97 51.04 -17.09
N GLY A 5 -46.98 50.15 -18.10
CA GLY A 5 -46.81 48.73 -17.83
C GLY A 5 -45.46 48.49 -17.15
N ARG A 6 -45.45 47.65 -16.11
CA ARG A 6 -44.22 47.09 -15.54
C ARG A 6 -44.43 45.61 -15.31
N MET A 7 -43.88 44.84 -16.24
CA MET A 7 -43.40 43.49 -15.97
C MET A 7 -42.38 43.55 -14.83
N LEU A 8 -42.55 42.67 -13.85
CA LEU A 8 -41.47 42.12 -13.02
C LEU A 8 -41.67 40.61 -13.20
N GLU A 9 -41.18 40.02 -14.29
CA GLU A 9 -39.81 39.53 -14.44
C GLU A 9 -39.31 38.80 -13.19
N ASN A 10 -39.53 37.48 -13.21
CA ASN A 10 -38.62 36.42 -12.79
C ASN A 10 -37.85 36.63 -11.48
N ASN A 11 -38.31 36.00 -10.40
CA ASN A 11 -37.41 35.49 -9.37
C ASN A 11 -37.42 33.96 -9.38
N ASP A 12 -36.72 33.46 -10.39
CA ASP A 12 -36.25 32.11 -10.49
C ASP A 12 -35.18 31.89 -9.38
N ILE A 13 -35.59 31.58 -8.15
CA ILE A 13 -34.66 31.09 -7.11
C ILE A 13 -34.40 29.59 -7.29
N GLY A 14 -34.09 29.20 -8.52
CA GLY A 14 -33.62 27.87 -8.91
C GLY A 14 -32.11 27.72 -8.76
N LEU A 15 -31.54 28.01 -7.58
CA LEU A 15 -30.09 27.85 -7.34
C LEU A 15 -29.77 27.41 -5.90
N SER A 16 -30.32 26.27 -5.44
CA SER A 16 -29.80 25.67 -4.19
C SER A 16 -29.88 24.14 -4.10
N SER A 17 -29.43 23.45 -5.14
CA SER A 17 -29.10 22.01 -5.01
C SER A 17 -28.04 21.50 -5.97
N ARG A 18 -27.72 22.23 -7.06
CA ARG A 18 -26.65 21.81 -7.99
C ARG A 18 -25.23 22.11 -7.51
N ASN A 19 -25.05 23.05 -6.58
CA ASN A 19 -23.72 23.43 -6.08
C ASN A 19 -23.23 22.60 -4.89
N LEU A 20 -24.09 21.80 -4.24
CA LEU A 20 -23.67 20.96 -3.11
C LEU A 20 -22.96 19.68 -3.57
N LYS A 21 -23.29 19.15 -4.75
CA LYS A 21 -22.60 17.98 -5.33
C LYS A 21 -21.29 18.32 -6.06
N LYS A 22 -21.07 19.58 -6.45
CA LYS A 22 -19.81 20.01 -7.10
C LYS A 22 -18.68 20.33 -6.12
N LYS A 23 -19.01 20.83 -4.92
CA LYS A 23 -17.99 21.16 -3.90
C LYS A 23 -17.37 19.92 -3.24
N GLN A 24 -18.14 18.83 -3.10
CA GLN A 24 -17.62 17.57 -2.56
C GLN A 24 -16.90 16.70 -3.60
N MET A 25 -17.11 16.96 -4.90
CA MET A 25 -16.51 16.19 -5.99
C MET A 25 -15.25 16.85 -6.56
N LEU A 26 -14.99 18.13 -6.23
CA LEU A 26 -13.80 18.84 -6.70
C LEU A 26 -12.56 18.51 -5.86
N GLY A 27 -12.71 18.27 -4.55
CA GLY A 27 -11.59 17.94 -3.67
C GLY A 27 -10.94 16.59 -4.00
N LEU A 28 -11.73 15.58 -4.40
CA LEU A 28 -11.22 14.25 -4.73
C LEU A 28 -10.45 14.24 -6.07
N LEU A 29 -10.86 15.05 -7.04
CA LEU A 29 -10.26 15.07 -8.38
C LEU A 29 -8.89 15.78 -8.40
N THR A 30 -8.71 16.85 -7.62
CA THR A 30 -7.41 17.54 -7.50
C THR A 30 -6.36 16.71 -6.77
N VAL A 31 -6.75 15.89 -5.78
CA VAL A 31 -5.81 15.00 -5.07
C VAL A 31 -5.30 13.88 -5.99
N VAL A 32 -6.16 13.34 -6.88
CA VAL A 32 -5.81 12.25 -7.81
C VAL A 32 -4.87 12.69 -8.93
N VAL A 33 -4.97 13.93 -9.43
CA VAL A 33 -4.10 14.42 -10.52
C VAL A 33 -2.67 14.70 -10.04
N VAL A 34 -2.47 15.06 -8.77
CA VAL A 34 -1.14 15.29 -8.18
C VAL A 34 -0.38 13.96 -7.94
N LEU A 35 -1.09 12.83 -7.81
CA LEU A 35 -0.52 11.49 -7.59
C LEU A 35 0.20 10.88 -8.81
N LEU A 36 0.05 11.43 -10.03
CA LEU A 36 0.48 10.78 -11.28
C LEU A 36 1.85 11.20 -11.82
N VAL A 37 2.59 12.09 -11.16
CA VAL A 37 3.90 12.57 -11.64
C VAL A 37 5.00 12.20 -10.66
N PHE A 38 5.67 11.05 -10.86
CA PHE A 38 6.84 10.68 -10.07
C PHE A 38 8.03 10.35 -10.97
N ALA A 39 8.73 11.40 -11.44
CA ALA A 39 10.12 11.31 -11.86
C ALA A 39 11.01 11.71 -10.69
N ALA A 40 11.94 10.81 -10.34
CA ALA A 40 12.98 10.89 -9.31
C ALA A 40 13.19 12.24 -8.59
N SER A 41 12.68 12.35 -7.37
CA SER A 41 13.02 13.42 -6.42
C SER A 41 13.76 12.82 -5.22
N THR A 42 14.96 13.31 -4.94
CA THR A 42 15.69 13.04 -3.69
C THR A 42 14.90 13.57 -2.49
N PRO A 43 14.96 12.93 -1.30
CA PRO A 43 14.26 13.45 -0.13
C PRO A 43 14.96 14.73 0.36
N SER A 44 14.29 15.87 0.20
CA SER A 44 14.52 17.01 1.07
C SER A 44 13.72 16.75 2.34
N ALA A 45 14.40 16.44 3.44
CA ALA A 45 13.78 16.39 4.76
C ALA A 45 13.46 17.84 5.19
N ALA A 46 12.40 18.41 4.61
CA ALA A 46 11.66 19.45 5.30
C ALA A 46 10.88 18.75 6.42
N ALA A 47 11.49 18.66 7.61
CA ALA A 47 10.73 18.40 8.83
C ALA A 47 9.80 19.60 9.02
N GLY A 48 8.58 19.50 8.52
CA GLY A 48 7.61 20.59 8.53
C GLY A 48 6.26 20.05 8.91
N THR A 49 5.89 20.21 10.18
CA THR A 49 4.54 20.00 10.74
C THR A 49 3.99 18.57 10.71
N ILE A 50 4.28 17.73 9.72
CA ILE A 50 3.86 16.32 9.62
C ILE A 50 4.96 15.47 8.97
N THR A 51 5.24 14.30 9.54
CA THR A 51 6.15 13.28 8.96
C THR A 51 5.56 11.89 9.15
N GLY A 52 6.03 10.91 8.38
CA GLY A 52 5.65 9.50 8.53
C GLY A 52 6.87 8.62 8.56
N ASP A 53 6.93 7.67 9.49
CA ASP A 53 7.99 6.66 9.61
C ASP A 53 7.36 5.26 9.65
N ARG A 54 7.85 4.34 8.80
CA ARG A 54 7.33 2.98 8.68
C ARG A 54 8.33 1.96 9.24
N THR A 55 7.79 0.98 9.96
CA THR A 55 8.48 -0.27 10.29
C THR A 55 7.73 -1.47 9.71
N ILE A 56 8.46 -2.43 9.14
CA ILE A 56 7.92 -3.68 8.59
C ILE A 56 8.54 -4.87 9.34
N SER A 57 7.70 -5.79 9.82
CA SER A 57 8.18 -6.97 10.54
C SER A 57 7.33 -8.21 10.28
N PRO A 58 7.93 -9.32 9.81
CA PRO A 58 9.27 -9.42 9.21
C PRO A 58 9.35 -8.79 7.81
N ALA A 59 10.53 -8.31 7.41
CA ALA A 59 10.78 -7.76 6.07
C ALA A 59 11.22 -8.80 5.01
N CYS A 60 11.43 -10.05 5.45
CA CYS A 60 11.80 -11.18 4.60
C CYS A 60 10.88 -12.37 4.91
N VAL A 61 10.16 -12.85 3.90
CA VAL A 61 8.97 -13.72 4.04
C VAL A 61 8.79 -14.61 2.83
N ASN A 62 8.03 -15.69 2.97
CA ASN A 62 7.63 -16.52 1.83
C ASN A 62 6.31 -16.00 1.22
N ALA A 63 6.03 -16.42 -0.01
CA ALA A 63 4.69 -16.27 -0.57
C ALA A 63 3.66 -16.99 0.33
N GLY A 64 2.50 -16.37 0.57
CA GLY A 64 1.49 -16.88 1.50
C GLY A 64 1.63 -16.39 2.95
N ASP A 65 2.80 -15.88 3.34
CA ASP A 65 3.01 -15.36 4.69
C ASP A 65 2.28 -14.04 4.91
N THR A 66 2.19 -13.64 6.18
CA THR A 66 1.68 -12.34 6.60
C THR A 66 2.74 -11.59 7.37
N LEU A 67 2.93 -10.31 7.01
CA LEU A 67 3.80 -9.38 7.74
C LEU A 67 2.97 -8.31 8.43
N ARG A 68 3.56 -7.67 9.45
CA ARG A 68 3.00 -6.51 10.12
C ARG A 68 3.70 -5.24 9.63
N VAL A 69 2.91 -4.23 9.33
CA VAL A 69 3.37 -2.87 9.08
C VAL A 69 2.87 -1.98 10.19
N THR A 70 3.73 -1.11 10.68
CA THR A 70 3.38 -0.02 11.59
C THR A 70 3.88 1.29 10.99
N VAL A 71 3.02 2.30 10.95
CA VAL A 71 3.37 3.64 10.47
C VAL A 71 3.06 4.66 11.55
N ASP A 72 4.07 5.39 11.98
CA ASP A 72 3.95 6.50 12.91
C ASP A 72 3.92 7.82 12.13
N VAL A 73 2.76 8.47 12.15
CA VAL A 73 2.55 9.81 11.60
C VAL A 73 2.77 10.82 12.71
N THR A 74 3.92 11.49 12.70
CA THR A 74 4.28 12.47 13.73
C THR A 74 3.86 13.87 13.30
N ILE A 75 3.06 14.53 14.14
CA ILE A 75 2.55 15.88 13.89
C ILE A 75 3.12 16.82 14.97
N THR A 76 3.94 17.78 14.56
CA THR A 76 4.62 18.70 15.50
C THR A 76 3.80 19.92 15.87
N ASP A 77 2.91 20.35 14.97
CA ASP A 77 2.01 21.50 15.17
C ASP A 77 0.54 21.10 15.05
N GLU A 78 -0.37 22.02 15.32
CA GLU A 78 -1.78 21.78 15.09
C GLU A 78 -2.09 21.65 13.59
N VAL A 79 -2.64 20.51 13.18
CA VAL A 79 -3.09 20.28 11.80
C VAL A 79 -4.55 19.84 11.74
N TYR A 80 -5.14 19.94 10.56
CA TYR A 80 -6.52 19.63 10.27
C TYR A 80 -6.57 18.52 9.23
N GLY A 81 -7.25 17.43 9.56
CA GLY A 81 -7.49 16.34 8.60
C GLY A 81 -6.22 15.68 8.06
N PRO A 82 -5.24 15.26 8.89
CA PRO A 82 -4.06 14.58 8.37
C PRO A 82 -4.47 13.26 7.69
N VAL A 83 -3.77 12.94 6.61
CA VAL A 83 -3.99 11.75 5.79
C VAL A 83 -2.68 10.98 5.68
N LEU A 84 -2.75 9.69 5.96
CA LEU A 84 -1.75 8.70 5.55
C LEU A 84 -2.29 7.96 4.33
N ASN A 85 -1.50 7.85 3.26
CA ASN A 85 -1.83 7.05 2.09
C ASN A 85 -0.67 6.12 1.72
N GLU A 86 -0.88 4.83 1.92
CA GLU A 86 0.03 3.74 1.63
C GLU A 86 -0.21 3.17 0.23
N SER A 87 0.88 2.78 -0.41
CA SER A 87 0.91 2.07 -1.69
C SER A 87 1.48 0.69 -1.44
N ILE A 88 0.61 -0.30 -1.44
CA ILE A 88 0.93 -1.72 -1.21
C ILE A 88 1.01 -2.43 -2.58
N PRO A 89 1.88 -3.44 -2.75
CA PRO A 89 1.92 -4.25 -3.96
C PRO A 89 0.54 -4.79 -4.35
N ALA A 90 0.27 -4.78 -5.66
CA ALA A 90 -1.02 -5.20 -6.19
C ALA A 90 -1.34 -6.66 -5.82
N GLY A 91 -2.58 -6.92 -5.43
CA GLY A 91 -3.05 -8.26 -5.05
C GLY A 91 -2.75 -8.66 -3.61
N TRP A 92 -1.92 -7.90 -2.88
CA TRP A 92 -1.66 -8.17 -1.46
C TRP A 92 -2.84 -7.66 -0.62
N ASN A 93 -3.24 -8.45 0.37
CA ASN A 93 -4.44 -8.16 1.17
C ASN A 93 -4.09 -7.46 2.47
N VAL A 94 -4.78 -6.36 2.79
CA VAL A 94 -4.57 -5.57 4.01
C VAL A 94 -5.65 -5.83 5.05
N THR A 95 -5.23 -6.05 6.30
CA THR A 95 -6.11 -6.14 7.46
C THR A 95 -5.65 -5.19 8.54
N VAL A 96 -6.47 -4.17 8.83
CA VAL A 96 -6.19 -3.19 9.90
C VAL A 96 -6.23 -3.89 11.26
N ILE A 97 -5.23 -3.58 12.09
CA ILE A 97 -5.16 -4.00 13.49
C ILE A 97 -5.58 -2.84 14.39
N ASP A 98 -5.00 -1.67 14.14
CA ASP A 98 -5.28 -0.42 14.83
C ASP A 98 -5.06 0.75 13.86
N ASP A 99 -5.89 1.77 13.93
CA ASP A 99 -5.83 2.97 13.08
C ASP A 99 -5.86 4.27 13.90
N ASP A 100 -5.76 4.17 15.23
CA ASP A 100 -5.80 5.29 16.17
C ASP A 100 -6.99 6.24 15.91
N GLY A 101 -8.15 5.65 15.60
CA GLY A 101 -9.41 6.35 15.39
C GLY A 101 -9.54 7.03 14.03
N ALA A 102 -8.69 6.69 13.05
CA ALA A 102 -8.84 7.16 11.69
C ALA A 102 -10.07 6.53 11.00
N MET A 103 -10.56 7.21 9.96
CA MET A 103 -11.43 6.57 8.97
C MET A 103 -10.56 5.99 7.87
N CYS A 104 -10.74 4.71 7.52
CA CYS A 104 -10.03 4.05 6.43
C CYS A 104 -10.89 3.85 5.17
N ASN A 105 -10.25 3.85 4.00
CA ASN A 105 -10.91 3.49 2.74
C ASN A 105 -11.21 1.98 2.67
N VAL A 106 -11.98 1.57 1.65
CA VAL A 106 -12.36 0.15 1.45
C VAL A 106 -11.15 -0.78 1.27
N ASP A 107 -10.11 -0.27 0.60
CA ASP A 107 -8.86 -1.02 0.37
C ASP A 107 -7.93 -1.00 1.59
N LYS A 108 -8.26 -0.22 2.62
CA LYS A 108 -7.52 -0.09 3.89
C LYS A 108 -6.07 0.32 3.70
N THR A 109 -5.82 1.23 2.77
CA THR A 109 -4.51 1.80 2.47
C THR A 109 -4.47 3.32 2.65
N THR A 110 -5.60 3.96 2.93
CA THR A 110 -5.67 5.39 3.22
C THR A 110 -6.41 5.60 4.52
N TRP A 111 -5.83 6.40 5.41
CA TRP A 111 -6.37 6.74 6.72
C TRP A 111 -6.47 8.25 6.86
N LEU A 112 -7.64 8.74 7.29
CA LEU A 112 -7.93 10.14 7.55
C LEU A 112 -8.35 10.30 9.01
N TRP A 113 -7.62 11.11 9.78
CA TRP A 113 -8.06 11.54 11.11
C TRP A 113 -8.85 12.84 11.00
N SER A 114 -10.08 12.87 11.48
CA SER A 114 -10.95 14.05 11.35
C SER A 114 -10.63 15.14 12.37
N GLY A 115 -10.91 16.38 11.99
CA GLY A 115 -10.78 17.53 12.87
C GLY A 115 -9.33 17.93 13.14
N VAL A 116 -9.12 18.56 14.29
CA VAL A 116 -7.83 19.07 14.75
C VAL A 116 -7.02 17.93 15.36
N GLN A 117 -5.76 17.79 14.95
CA GLN A 117 -4.86 16.74 15.38
C GLN A 117 -3.49 17.30 15.78
N THR A 118 -2.88 16.68 16.77
CA THR A 118 -1.52 16.94 17.26
C THR A 118 -0.88 15.64 17.75
N GLY A 119 0.44 15.62 17.90
CA GLY A 119 1.18 14.46 18.40
C GLY A 119 1.32 13.34 17.37
N THR A 120 1.70 12.16 17.84
CA THR A 120 1.88 11.00 16.97
C THR A 120 0.59 10.21 16.83
N LYS A 121 0.28 9.82 15.59
CA LYS A 121 -0.78 8.87 15.23
C LYS A 121 -0.15 7.61 14.70
N THR A 122 -0.58 6.45 15.18
CA THR A 122 -0.01 5.17 14.79
C THR A 122 -1.05 4.33 14.08
N VAL A 123 -0.71 3.85 12.88
CA VAL A 123 -1.51 2.85 12.16
C VAL A 123 -0.73 1.54 12.16
N SER A 124 -1.37 0.44 12.54
CA SER A 124 -0.83 -0.91 12.41
C SER A 124 -1.75 -1.80 11.60
N TYR A 125 -1.20 -2.50 10.62
CA TYR A 125 -1.95 -3.42 9.77
C TYR A 125 -1.11 -4.62 9.37
N ASN A 126 -1.79 -5.73 9.10
CA ASN A 126 -1.20 -6.91 8.51
C ASN A 126 -1.34 -6.85 7.00
N VAL A 127 -0.31 -7.32 6.30
CA VAL A 127 -0.33 -7.54 4.85
C VAL A 127 -0.10 -9.00 4.57
N THR A 128 -1.08 -9.66 3.95
CA THR A 128 -0.99 -11.06 3.53
C THR A 128 -0.55 -11.13 2.08
N ILE A 129 0.53 -11.88 1.84
CA ILE A 129 1.17 -12.03 0.54
C ILE A 129 0.47 -13.18 -0.21
N PRO A 130 0.06 -12.99 -1.47
CA PRO A 130 -0.50 -14.08 -2.28
C PRO A 130 0.47 -15.27 -2.37
N VAL A 131 -0.07 -16.49 -2.33
CA VAL A 131 0.71 -17.74 -2.38
C VAL A 131 1.47 -17.94 -3.68
N ASP A 132 1.06 -17.26 -4.75
CA ASP A 132 1.64 -17.28 -6.09
C ASP A 132 2.57 -16.09 -6.37
N THR A 133 2.89 -15.29 -5.34
CA THR A 133 3.82 -14.17 -5.46
C THR A 133 5.21 -14.68 -5.84
N ALA A 134 5.73 -14.18 -6.96
CA ALA A 134 7.08 -14.54 -7.42
C ALA A 134 8.14 -14.07 -6.41
N SER A 135 9.26 -14.79 -6.34
CA SER A 135 10.43 -14.35 -5.59
C SER A 135 10.90 -12.97 -6.04
N GLY A 136 11.25 -12.10 -5.11
CA GLY A 136 11.80 -10.80 -5.43
C GLY A 136 11.61 -9.77 -4.33
N ASN A 137 12.04 -8.55 -4.62
CA ASN A 137 11.84 -7.41 -3.73
C ASN A 137 10.61 -6.60 -4.20
N TYR A 138 9.75 -6.27 -3.25
CA TYR A 138 8.52 -5.55 -3.46
C TYR A 138 8.51 -4.27 -2.65
N SER A 139 8.37 -3.13 -3.34
CA SER A 139 8.34 -1.82 -2.70
C SER A 139 6.99 -1.54 -2.03
N MET A 140 7.04 -1.07 -0.79
CA MET A 140 5.95 -0.37 -0.11
C MET A 140 6.31 1.11 -0.02
N ARG A 141 5.36 1.97 -0.37
CA ARG A 141 5.55 3.42 -0.34
C ARG A 141 4.39 4.06 0.41
N GLY A 142 4.58 5.29 0.87
CA GLY A 142 3.53 6.02 1.53
C GLY A 142 3.74 7.51 1.41
N ILE A 143 2.67 8.26 1.56
CA ILE A 143 2.71 9.71 1.73
C ILE A 143 1.86 10.15 2.91
N VAL A 144 2.27 11.24 3.53
CA VAL A 144 1.48 11.98 4.53
C VAL A 144 1.24 13.40 4.05
N LEU A 145 0.05 13.93 4.33
CA LEU A 145 -0.28 15.34 4.14
C LEU A 145 -1.31 15.78 5.17
N ALA A 146 -1.42 17.09 5.39
CA ALA A 146 -2.46 17.65 6.23
C ALA A 146 -2.82 19.07 5.78
N THR A 147 -3.85 19.64 6.39
CA THR A 147 -4.18 21.07 6.24
C THR A 147 -3.73 21.83 7.48
N ILE A 148 -3.24 23.05 7.32
CA ILE A 148 -2.93 23.98 8.40
C ILE A 148 -3.69 25.30 8.20
N SER A 149 -3.71 26.14 9.24
CA SER A 149 -4.10 27.54 9.10
C SER A 149 -2.94 28.31 8.49
N GLY A 150 -3.08 28.76 7.25
CA GLY A 150 -2.09 29.56 6.55
C GLY A 150 -1.94 30.95 7.14
N GLU A 151 -0.81 31.60 6.87
CA GLU A 151 -0.42 32.88 7.48
C GLU A 151 -1.42 34.04 7.23
N THR A 152 -2.20 33.94 6.15
CA THR A 152 -3.25 34.90 5.79
C THR A 152 -4.64 34.54 6.35
N GLY A 153 -4.72 33.50 7.20
CA GLY A 153 -5.95 33.04 7.86
C GLY A 153 -6.83 32.09 7.03
N GLY A 154 -6.34 31.58 5.89
CA GLY A 154 -7.02 30.57 5.06
C GLY A 154 -6.37 29.18 5.15
N PRO A 155 -7.03 28.10 4.70
CA PRO A 155 -6.44 26.76 4.75
C PRO A 155 -5.26 26.63 3.76
N GLU A 156 -4.18 26.01 4.23
CA GLU A 156 -3.00 25.68 3.43
C GLU A 156 -2.68 24.19 3.56
N ILE A 157 -2.21 23.55 2.49
CA ILE A 157 -1.84 22.13 2.50
C ILE A 157 -0.35 22.01 2.79
N VAL A 158 -0.02 21.16 3.76
CA VAL A 158 1.36 20.75 4.05
C VAL A 158 1.55 19.30 3.58
N GLY A 159 2.68 19.03 2.92
CA GLY A 159 2.91 17.80 2.16
C GLY A 159 2.44 17.88 0.70
N PRO A 160 2.42 16.76 -0.04
CA PRO A 160 2.69 15.41 0.42
C PRO A 160 4.17 15.17 0.74
N TYR A 161 4.45 14.52 1.86
CA TYR A 161 5.77 14.04 2.22
C TYR A 161 5.82 12.53 2.18
N VAL A 162 6.93 11.98 1.71
CA VAL A 162 7.13 10.53 1.64
C VAL A 162 7.28 9.96 3.04
N VAL A 163 6.59 8.85 3.31
CA VAL A 163 6.82 8.03 4.52
C VAL A 163 8.20 7.39 4.41
N ILE A 164 9.04 7.65 5.40
CA ILE A 164 10.41 7.11 5.48
C ILE A 164 10.44 5.79 6.28
N GLY A 165 11.62 5.26 6.55
CA GLY A 165 11.80 3.98 7.24
C GLY A 165 11.81 2.81 6.26
N ASP A 166 11.24 1.69 6.68
CA ASP A 166 11.16 0.48 5.86
C ASP A 166 10.26 0.70 4.63
N GLY A 167 10.70 0.20 3.48
CA GLY A 167 9.98 0.38 2.22
C GLY A 167 10.13 -0.79 1.24
N GLU A 168 10.76 -1.88 1.66
CA GLU A 168 10.99 -3.06 0.82
C GLU A 168 10.68 -4.32 1.60
N VAL A 169 10.03 -5.27 0.93
CA VAL A 169 9.80 -6.63 1.43
C VAL A 169 10.44 -7.61 0.46
N THR A 170 11.31 -8.46 0.97
CA THR A 170 11.87 -9.57 0.19
C THR A 170 10.94 -10.77 0.32
N VAL A 171 10.28 -11.13 -0.77
CA VAL A 171 9.61 -12.40 -0.90
C VAL A 171 10.64 -13.41 -1.36
N ILE A 172 11.01 -14.31 -0.46
CA ILE A 172 11.78 -15.48 -0.82
C ILE A 172 10.83 -16.35 -1.64
N GLY A 173 11.28 -16.68 -2.86
CA GLY A 173 10.59 -17.71 -3.63
C GLY A 173 10.48 -18.91 -2.75
N SER A 174 9.26 -19.40 -2.58
CA SER A 174 9.12 -20.75 -2.13
C SER A 174 9.86 -21.63 -3.13
N GLU A 175 11.07 -22.08 -2.81
CA GLU A 175 11.65 -23.28 -3.43
C GLU A 175 10.85 -24.52 -2.96
N THR A 176 9.52 -24.39 -2.86
CA THR A 176 8.62 -25.52 -2.86
C THR A 176 8.84 -26.20 -4.18
N ALA A 177 9.55 -27.31 -4.08
CA ALA A 177 9.41 -28.37 -5.04
C ALA A 177 7.92 -28.50 -5.39
N THR A 178 7.63 -28.44 -6.69
CA THR A 178 6.30 -28.62 -7.25
C THR A 178 6.18 -30.03 -7.82
N LEU A 179 4.95 -30.45 -8.13
CA LEU A 179 4.75 -31.70 -8.87
C LEU A 179 5.46 -31.69 -10.24
N ILE A 180 5.76 -30.51 -10.82
CA ILE A 180 6.54 -30.39 -12.05
C ILE A 180 7.99 -30.78 -11.79
N ASP A 181 8.56 -30.36 -10.66
CA ASP A 181 9.92 -30.73 -10.27
C ASP A 181 10.03 -32.23 -10.02
N VAL A 182 9.02 -32.86 -9.40
CA VAL A 182 8.94 -34.33 -9.26
C VAL A 182 8.99 -35.01 -10.63
N VAL A 183 8.19 -34.54 -11.59
CA VAL A 183 8.14 -35.13 -12.94
C VAL A 183 9.45 -34.90 -13.70
N ALA A 184 10.07 -33.73 -13.56
CA ALA A 184 11.35 -33.41 -14.19
C ALA A 184 12.49 -34.29 -13.64
N THR A 185 12.55 -34.46 -12.32
CA THR A 185 13.52 -35.34 -11.65
C THR A 185 13.26 -36.79 -11.99
N LEU A 186 12.00 -37.23 -12.08
CA LEU A 186 11.66 -38.59 -12.51
C LEU A 186 12.12 -38.86 -13.95
N ARG A 187 11.93 -37.91 -14.87
CA ARG A 187 12.44 -38.05 -16.25
C ARG A 187 13.95 -38.16 -16.29
N THR A 188 14.65 -37.35 -15.49
CA THR A 188 16.11 -37.38 -15.39
C THR A 188 16.59 -38.74 -14.84
N ALA A 189 15.98 -39.21 -13.74
CA ALA A 189 16.28 -40.51 -13.16
C ALA A 189 16.04 -41.69 -14.12
N VAL A 190 14.92 -41.67 -14.86
CA VAL A 190 14.58 -42.74 -15.82
C VAL A 190 15.49 -42.72 -17.05
N SER A 191 15.92 -41.54 -17.49
CA SER A 191 16.82 -41.40 -18.64
C SER A 191 18.29 -41.67 -18.32
N GLY A 192 18.66 -41.78 -17.04
CA GLY A 192 20.05 -41.85 -16.59
C GLY A 192 20.83 -40.55 -16.85
N GLY A 193 20.13 -39.43 -17.03
CA GLY A 193 20.73 -38.11 -17.17
C GLY A 193 21.19 -37.54 -15.82
N TYR A 194 22.00 -36.49 -15.86
CA TYR A 194 22.39 -35.72 -14.69
C TYR A 194 21.80 -34.31 -14.76
N ASN A 195 21.32 -33.82 -13.62
CA ASN A 195 20.93 -32.44 -13.42
C ASN A 195 21.21 -32.07 -11.96
N GLU A 196 22.05 -31.06 -11.74
CA GLU A 196 22.47 -30.59 -10.42
C GLU A 196 21.30 -30.11 -9.55
N THR A 197 20.22 -29.61 -10.16
CA THR A 197 19.03 -29.17 -9.42
C THR A 197 18.09 -30.32 -9.08
N ALA A 198 18.32 -31.50 -9.67
CA ALA A 198 17.53 -32.70 -9.46
C ALA A 198 18.24 -33.74 -8.56
N ASP A 199 19.54 -33.59 -8.31
CA ASP A 199 20.34 -34.36 -7.35
C ASP A 199 20.18 -33.74 -5.96
N ILE A 200 19.14 -34.16 -5.24
CA ILE A 200 18.76 -33.55 -3.95
C ILE A 200 19.61 -34.12 -2.81
N ASN A 201 20.08 -35.36 -2.94
CA ASN A 201 20.92 -35.98 -1.92
C ASN A 201 22.42 -35.66 -2.07
N GLY A 202 22.83 -35.09 -3.21
CA GLY A 202 24.20 -34.67 -3.50
C GLY A 202 25.15 -35.84 -3.76
N ASP A 203 24.66 -36.99 -4.20
CA ASP A 203 25.47 -38.20 -4.42
C ASP A 203 26.11 -38.27 -5.83
N GLY A 204 25.80 -37.30 -6.69
CA GLY A 204 26.29 -37.22 -8.06
C GLY A 204 25.45 -38.02 -9.07
N ASN A 205 24.32 -38.60 -8.65
CA ASN A 205 23.37 -39.30 -9.50
C ASN A 205 21.94 -38.83 -9.21
N VAL A 206 21.12 -38.72 -10.26
CA VAL A 206 19.69 -38.46 -10.10
C VAL A 206 18.94 -39.79 -10.14
N THR A 207 18.31 -40.17 -9.04
CA THR A 207 17.68 -41.49 -8.85
C THR A 207 16.23 -41.36 -8.34
N SER A 208 15.55 -42.50 -8.14
CA SER A 208 14.24 -42.51 -7.49
C SER A 208 14.26 -41.97 -6.05
N LEU A 209 15.43 -41.94 -5.41
CA LEU A 209 15.59 -41.36 -4.07
C LEU A 209 15.41 -39.85 -4.14
N ASP A 210 16.02 -39.18 -5.12
CA ASP A 210 15.84 -37.74 -5.33
C ASP A 210 14.39 -37.39 -5.69
N VAL A 211 13.76 -38.20 -6.55
CA VAL A 211 12.33 -38.05 -6.85
C VAL A 211 11.48 -38.12 -5.59
N LEU A 212 11.79 -39.06 -4.69
CA LEU A 212 11.07 -39.22 -3.43
C LEU A 212 11.29 -38.03 -2.50
N MET A 213 12.52 -37.53 -2.37
CA MET A 213 12.83 -36.36 -1.54
C MET A 213 12.12 -35.10 -2.03
N ILE A 214 12.07 -34.88 -3.36
CA ILE A 214 11.30 -33.78 -3.96
C ILE A 214 9.81 -33.97 -3.69
N LEU A 215 9.29 -35.19 -3.86
CA LEU A 215 7.87 -35.48 -3.61
C LEU A 215 7.50 -35.25 -2.15
N GLN A 216 8.33 -35.67 -1.19
CA GLN A 216 8.15 -35.41 0.23
C GLN A 216 8.11 -33.91 0.54
N LYS A 217 9.03 -33.14 -0.06
CA LYS A 217 9.04 -31.67 0.02
C LYS A 217 7.78 -31.04 -0.58
N VAL A 218 7.22 -31.63 -1.64
CA VAL A 218 5.94 -31.19 -2.27
C VAL A 218 4.73 -31.49 -1.39
N VAL A 219 4.69 -32.68 -0.77
CA VAL A 219 3.53 -33.13 0.01
C VAL A 219 3.61 -32.74 1.49
N GLY A 220 4.72 -32.14 1.94
CA GLY A 220 4.93 -31.67 3.32
C GLY A 220 5.07 -32.81 4.32
N VAL A 221 5.73 -33.90 3.94
CA VAL A 221 5.90 -35.11 4.77
C VAL A 221 7.39 -35.40 4.94
N ASP A 222 8.01 -34.77 5.94
CA ASP A 222 9.40 -34.97 6.35
C ASP A 222 9.54 -36.20 7.28
#